data_AF-A0A0U2X846-F1
#
_entry.id   AF-A0A0U2X846-F1
#
_cell.length_a   1.000
_cell.length_b   1.000
_cell.length_c   1.000
_cell.angle_alpha   90.00
_cell.angle_beta   90.00
_cell.angle_gamma   90.00
#
_symmetry.space_group_name_H-M   'P 1'
#
loop_
_entity.id
_entity.type
_entity.pdbx_description
1 polymer ?
#
loop_
_entity_poly.entity_id
_entity_poly.type
_entity_poly.pdbx_seq_one_letter_code
_entity_poly.pdbx_strand_id
1 'polypeptide(L)' 'MKVVWSPLALDKLETTAKFIALDKPSAADKWVNDIFDRTELLGSQPELGREDPELLGDIEL' A
#
# COMPACT_ATOMS: atom_id res chain seq x y z
N MET A 1 13.78 2.25 9.61
CA MET A 1 13.88 2.68 8.20
C MET A 1 12.83 3.76 7.93
N LYS A 2 13.03 4.60 6.91
CA LYS A 2 12.03 5.59 6.50
C LYS A 2 11.12 4.98 5.44
N VAL A 3 9.81 4.97 5.70
CA VAL A 3 8.80 4.58 4.70
C VAL A 3 8.62 5.75 3.73
N VAL A 4 8.72 5.45 2.44
CA VAL A 4 8.49 6.42 1.35
C VAL A 4 7.55 5.81 0.33
N TRP A 5 6.65 6.65 -0.20
CA TRP A 5 5.68 6.24 -1.21
C TRP A 5 6.09 6.80 -2.56
N SER A 6 6.01 5.98 -3.61
CA SER A 6 6.14 6.49 -4.97
C SER A 6 4.89 7.27 -5.37
N PRO A 7 4.98 8.26 -6.28
CA PRO A 7 3.81 8.96 -6.80
C PRO A 7 2.73 7.99 -7.33
N LEU A 8 3.15 6.95 -8.07
CA LEU A 8 2.24 5.92 -8.59
C LEU A 8 1.48 5.17 -7.48
N ALA A 9 2.12 4.92 -6.32
CA ALA A 9 1.46 4.25 -5.21
C ALA A 9 0.38 5.13 -4.58
N LEU A 10 0.62 6.46 -4.48
CA LEU A 10 -0.37 7.42 -4.00
C LEU A 10 -1.54 7.57 -4.99
N ASP A 11 -1.27 7.62 -6.30
CA ASP A 11 -2.32 7.68 -7.32
C ASP A 11 -3.24 6.45 -7.27
N LYS A 12 -2.65 5.25 -7.05
CA LYS A 12 -3.40 4.01 -6.87
C LYS A 12 -4.25 4.05 -5.60
N LEU A 13 -3.68 4.47 -4.47
CA LEU A 13 -4.39 4.64 -3.20
C LEU A 13 -5.61 5.56 -3.37
N GLU A 14 -5.41 6.72 -4.00
CA GLU A 14 -6.47 7.70 -4.23
C GLU A 14 -7.57 7.14 -5.15
N THR A 15 -7.19 6.49 -6.25
CA THR A 15 -8.14 5.90 -7.21
C THR A 15 -8.99 4.84 -6.54
N THR A 16 -8.39 3.96 -5.73
CA THR A 16 -9.12 2.92 -4.99
C THR A 16 -10.02 3.52 -3.91
N ALA A 17 -9.55 4.52 -3.16
CA ALA A 17 -10.37 5.21 -2.15
C ALA A 17 -11.60 5.88 -2.78
N LYS A 18 -11.40 6.57 -3.92
CA LYS A 18 -12.50 7.17 -4.70
C LYS A 18 -13.50 6.11 -5.16
N PHE A 19 -13.03 4.95 -5.60
CA PHE A 19 -13.91 3.85 -6.01
C PHE A 19 -14.75 3.32 -4.83
N ILE A 20 -14.14 3.08 -3.66
CA ILE A 20 -14.85 2.65 -2.44
C ILE A 20 -15.88 3.71 -2.01
N ALA A 21 -15.52 4.99 -2.11
CA ALA A 21 -16.38 6.10 -1.73
C ALA A 21 -17.65 6.24 -2.59
N LEU A 22 -17.68 5.64 -3.79
CA LEU A 22 -18.90 5.57 -4.62
C LEU A 22 -20.02 4.79 -3.92
N ASP A 23 -19.68 3.83 -3.06
CA ASP A 23 -20.63 3.05 -2.27
C ASP A 23 -20.72 3.57 -0.82
N LYS A 24 -19.56 3.70 -0.14
CA LYS A 24 -19.50 4.08 1.27
C LYS A 24 -18.27 4.95 1.59
N PRO A 25 -18.41 6.29 1.64
CA PRO A 25 -17.31 7.21 1.94
C PRO A 25 -16.58 6.90 3.25
N SER A 26 -17.31 6.57 4.32
CA SER A 26 -16.71 6.21 5.61
C SER A 26 -15.88 4.93 5.58
N ALA A 27 -16.16 4.02 4.64
CA ALA A 27 -15.33 2.85 4.43
C ALA A 27 -14.05 3.20 3.66
N ALA A 28 -14.09 4.17 2.74
CA ALA A 28 -12.91 4.68 2.06
C ALA A 28 -11.95 5.35 3.06
N ASP A 29 -12.46 6.21 3.93
CA ASP A 29 -11.64 6.87 4.97
C ASP A 29 -10.97 5.84 5.88
N LYS A 30 -11.73 4.85 6.36
CA LYS A 30 -11.20 3.77 7.17
C LYS A 30 -10.12 2.99 6.42
N TRP A 31 -10.39 2.62 5.17
CA TRP A 31 -9.46 1.84 4.35
C TRP A 31 -8.13 2.58 4.12
N VAL A 32 -8.17 3.88 3.84
CA VAL A 32 -6.96 4.70 3.69
C VAL A 32 -6.14 4.71 4.98
N ASN A 33 -6.78 4.94 6.13
CA ASN A 33 -6.09 4.92 7.43
C ASN A 33 -5.49 3.55 7.73
N ASP A 34 -6.25 2.46 7.50
CA ASP A 34 -5.77 1.09 7.72
C ASP A 34 -4.52 0.78 6.86
N ILE A 35 -4.41 1.33 5.64
CA ILE A 35 -3.21 1.20 4.80
C ILE A 35 -2.02 1.95 5.43
N PHE A 36 -2.21 3.21 5.83
CA PHE A 36 -1.13 3.99 6.45
C PHE A 36 -0.64 3.34 7.74
N ASP A 37 -1.54 2.95 8.64
CA ASP A 37 -1.22 2.27 9.90
C ASP A 37 -0.39 1.00 9.68
N ARG A 38 -0.77 0.17 8.71
CA ARG A 38 -0.03 -1.06 8.37
C ARG A 38 1.36 -0.77 7.81
N THR A 39 1.48 0.24 6.95
CA THR A 39 2.78 0.57 6.34
C THR A 39 3.72 1.29 7.30
N GLU A 40 3.22 2.02 8.29
CA GLU A 40 4.05 2.67 9.31
C GLU A 40 4.89 1.64 10.09
N LEU A 41 4.31 0.45 10.35
CA LEU A 41 5.01 -0.65 11.01
C LEU A 41 6.29 -1.08 10.29
N LEU A 42 6.34 -0.98 8.95
CA LEU A 42 7.52 -1.29 8.13
C LEU A 42 8.71 -0.39 8.46
N GLY A 43 8.47 0.81 9.01
CA GLY A 43 9.52 1.68 9.50
C GLY A 43 10.33 1.03 10.64
N SER A 44 9.69 0.21 11.46
CA SER A 44 10.32 -0.52 12.58
C SER A 44 10.64 -1.98 12.26
N GLN A 45 9.84 -2.61 11.41
CA GLN A 45 9.92 -4.02 11.07
C GLN A 45 9.85 -4.19 9.54
N PRO A 46 10.94 -3.87 8.82
CA PRO A 46 10.95 -3.87 7.35
C PRO A 46 10.68 -5.27 6.76
N GLU A 47 11.00 -6.33 7.50
CA GLU A 47 10.84 -7.74 7.10
C GLU A 47 9.41 -8.30 7.34
N LEU A 48 8.43 -7.46 7.72
CA LEU A 48 7.03 -7.91 7.86
C LEU A 48 6.39 -8.30 6.53
N GLY A 49 6.94 -7.79 5.42
CA GLY A 49 6.54 -8.20 4.09
C GLY A 49 7.04 -9.60 3.77
N ARG A 50 6.26 -10.35 2.97
CA ARG A 50 6.76 -11.58 2.35
C ARG A 50 7.40 -11.20 1.02
N GLU A 51 8.63 -11.65 0.78
CA GLU A 51 9.18 -11.65 -0.59
C GLU A 51 8.31 -12.55 -1.47
N ASP A 52 7.78 -11.99 -2.56
CA ASP A 52 6.95 -12.75 -3.49
C ASP A 52 7.77 -13.12 -4.73
N PRO A 53 8.16 -14.40 -4.92
CA PRO A 53 8.95 -14.84 -6.05
C PRO A 53 8.33 -14.50 -7.40
N GLU A 54 6.99 -14.43 -7.48
CA GLU A 54 6.28 -14.11 -8.73
C GLU A 54 6.43 -12.62 -9.10
N LEU A 55 6.66 -11.74 -8.11
CA LEU A 55 6.93 -10.32 -8.33
C LEU A 55 8.41 -10.03 -8.60
N LEU A 56 9.29 -10.99 -8.31
CA LEU A 56 10.71 -10.93 -8.64
C LEU A 56 11.01 -11.36 -10.09
N GLY A 57 9.96 -11.57 -10.91
CA GLY A 57 9.98 -12.20 -12.23
C GLY A 57 11.29 -12.05 -13.02
N ASP A 58 11.83 -13.20 -13.42
CA ASP A 58 12.90 -13.41 -14.39
C ASP A 58 13.91 -12.25 -14.50
N ILE A 59 14.77 -12.12 -13.49
CA ILE A 59 16.12 -11.66 -13.76
C ILE A 59 16.78 -12.77 -14.60
N GLU A 60 16.49 -12.84 -15.89
CA GLU A 60 17.35 -13.55 -16.85
C GLU A 60 18.73 -12.90 -16.72
N LEU A 61 19.65 -13.64 -16.10
CA LEU A 61 21.08 -13.36 -16.05
C LEU A 61 21.71 -13.48 -17.44
#